data_AF-A0A5E4DB53-F1
#
_entry.id   AF-A0A5E4DB53-F1
#
_cell.length_a   1.000
_cell.length_b   1.000
_cell.length_c   1.000
_cell.angle_alpha   90.00
_cell.angle_beta   90.00
_cell.angle_gamma   90.00
#
_symmetry.space_group_name_H-M   'P 1'
#
loop_
_entity.id
_entity.type
_entity.pdbx_description
1 polymer ?
#
loop_
_entity_poly.entity_id
_entity_poly.type
_entity_poly.pdbx_seq_one_letter_code
_entity_poly.pdbx_strand_id
1 'polypeptide(L)'
;MTNLRSTHPHFVRCLIPNETKTPGVMDHYLVMHQLRCNGVLEGIRICRKGFPSRILYADFKQRYRILNASAIPEGQFIDSKNASEKLLNSIDVDREQFWFGHTKVFFKAGLLGLLEEMRDEKLVTLMTRTQAVCRGYLMRLEFKKMLERR
;
A
#
# COMPACT_ATOMS: atom_id res chain seq x y z
N MET A 1 11.07 25.53 -16.23
CA MET A 1 10.52 24.16 -15.94
C MET A 1 11.58 23.16 -15.48
N THR A 2 12.87 23.47 -15.55
CA THR A 2 13.98 22.54 -15.24
C THR A 2 13.95 22.06 -13.78
N ASN A 3 13.79 22.97 -12.81
CA ASN A 3 13.73 22.62 -11.38
C ASN A 3 12.50 21.79 -11.01
N LEU A 4 11.35 22.01 -11.64
CA LEU A 4 10.15 21.20 -11.37
C LEU A 4 10.32 19.76 -11.88
N ARG A 5 10.97 19.60 -13.03
CA ARG A 5 11.22 18.27 -13.64
C ARG A 5 12.24 17.42 -12.88
N SER A 6 13.08 18.02 -12.04
CA SER A 6 14.08 17.32 -11.22
C SER A 6 13.56 16.88 -9.85
N THR A 7 12.28 17.11 -9.54
CA THR A 7 11.67 16.78 -8.24
C THR A 7 10.56 15.74 -8.39
N HIS A 8 10.06 15.22 -7.27
CA HIS A 8 8.82 14.45 -7.23
C HIS A 8 7.63 15.40 -7.02
N PRO A 9 6.80 15.67 -8.06
CA PRO A 9 5.77 16.68 -7.97
C PRO A 9 4.55 16.17 -7.18
N HIS A 10 4.06 16.99 -6.27
CA HIS A 10 2.76 16.82 -5.62
C HIS A 10 1.81 17.89 -6.15
N PHE A 11 0.58 17.49 -6.50
CA PHE A 11 -0.41 18.38 -7.11
C PHE A 11 -1.56 18.64 -6.13
N VAL A 12 -1.75 19.90 -5.73
CA VAL A 12 -2.90 20.35 -4.95
C VAL A 12 -3.81 21.17 -5.85
N ARG A 13 -5.10 20.83 -5.90
CA ARG A 13 -6.11 21.54 -6.69
C ARG A 13 -7.17 22.13 -5.76
N CYS A 14 -7.13 23.45 -5.59
CA CYS A 14 -8.15 24.17 -4.86
C CYS A 14 -9.43 24.28 -5.69
N LEU A 15 -10.59 24.18 -5.04
CA LEU A 15 -11.91 24.32 -5.68
C LEU A 15 -12.68 25.46 -5.02
N ILE A 16 -13.30 26.30 -5.85
CA ILE A 16 -14.24 27.33 -5.42
C ILE A 16 -15.64 26.69 -5.39
N PRO A 17 -16.30 26.61 -4.22
CA PRO A 17 -17.57 25.90 -4.10
C PRO A 17 -18.75 26.71 -4.65
N ASN A 18 -18.73 28.04 -4.59
CA ASN A 18 -19.75 28.93 -5.13
C ASN A 18 -19.18 30.35 -5.33
N GLU A 19 -19.83 31.15 -6.17
CA GLU A 19 -19.44 32.55 -6.43
C GLU A 19 -20.03 33.53 -5.41
N THR A 20 -21.09 33.13 -4.69
CA THR A 20 -21.79 33.97 -3.70
C THR A 20 -21.06 34.07 -2.37
N LYS A 21 -19.92 33.39 -2.21
CA LYS A 21 -19.12 33.31 -0.96
C LYS A 21 -19.93 32.80 0.24
N THR A 22 -20.95 31.99 -0.02
CA THR A 22 -21.80 31.43 1.04
C THR A 22 -21.18 30.16 1.60
N PRO A 23 -20.88 30.07 2.90
CA PRO A 23 -20.33 28.86 3.48
C PRO A 23 -21.34 27.70 3.39
N GLY A 24 -20.84 26.48 3.16
CA GLY A 24 -21.67 25.26 3.10
C GLY A 24 -22.50 25.07 1.83
N VAL A 25 -22.53 26.05 0.93
CA VAL A 25 -23.24 25.94 -0.37
C VAL A 25 -22.27 25.50 -1.46
N MET A 26 -22.68 24.56 -2.32
CA MET A 26 -21.87 24.09 -3.45
C MET A 26 -22.68 24.17 -4.76
N ASP A 27 -22.14 24.89 -5.73
CA ASP A 27 -22.63 24.91 -7.10
C ASP A 27 -21.98 23.78 -7.90
N HIS A 28 -22.80 22.82 -8.29
CA HIS A 28 -22.38 21.63 -9.01
C HIS A 28 -21.81 21.96 -10.39
N TYR A 29 -22.37 22.92 -11.12
CA TYR A 29 -21.90 23.24 -12.47
C TYR A 29 -20.53 23.90 -12.43
N LEU A 30 -20.37 24.86 -11.51
CA LEU A 30 -19.10 25.55 -11.26
C LEU A 30 -17.99 24.58 -10.86
N VAL A 31 -18.27 23.67 -9.90
CA VAL A 31 -17.28 22.68 -9.43
C VAL A 31 -16.96 21.68 -10.54
N MET A 32 -17.96 21.20 -11.29
CA MET A 32 -17.72 20.27 -12.40
C MET A 32 -16.88 20.89 -13.53
N HIS A 33 -17.09 22.16 -13.85
CA HIS A 33 -16.25 22.89 -14.80
C HIS A 33 -14.80 22.95 -14.31
N GLN A 34 -14.57 23.30 -13.04
CA GLN A 34 -13.22 23.30 -12.45
C GLN A 34 -12.56 21.92 -12.49
N LEU A 35 -13.28 20.83 -12.18
CA LEU A 35 -12.73 19.48 -12.23
C LEU A 35 -12.29 19.06 -13.64
N ARG A 36 -12.97 19.54 -14.68
CA ARG A 36 -12.59 19.33 -16.09
C ARG A 36 -11.35 20.15 -16.44
N CYS A 37 -11.38 21.46 -16.21
CA CYS A 37 -10.31 22.38 -16.59
C CYS A 37 -9.01 22.16 -15.80
N ASN A 38 -9.10 21.79 -14.53
CA ASN A 38 -7.94 21.48 -13.70
C ASN A 38 -7.32 20.10 -14.01
N GLY A 39 -7.90 19.36 -14.96
CA GLY A 39 -7.44 18.03 -15.38
C GLY A 39 -7.70 16.93 -14.35
N VAL A 40 -8.55 17.17 -13.34
CA VAL A 40 -8.85 16.18 -12.30
C VAL A 40 -9.57 14.98 -12.90
N LEU A 41 -10.61 15.23 -13.71
CA LEU A 41 -11.33 14.14 -14.37
C LEU A 41 -10.46 13.38 -15.36
N GLU A 42 -9.56 14.09 -16.04
CA GLU A 42 -8.62 13.47 -16.98
C GLU A 42 -7.57 12.62 -16.25
N GLY A 43 -7.06 13.09 -15.11
CA GLY A 43 -6.20 12.32 -14.22
C GLY A 43 -6.89 11.04 -13.75
N ILE A 44 -8.15 11.14 -13.27
CA ILE A 44 -8.95 9.97 -12.87
C ILE A 44 -9.12 9.01 -14.06
N ARG A 45 -9.45 9.52 -15.25
CA ARG A 45 -9.63 8.72 -16.46
C ARG A 45 -8.37 7.94 -16.83
N ILE A 46 -7.20 8.60 -16.79
CA ILE A 46 -5.91 7.98 -17.07
C ILE A 46 -5.58 6.93 -16.00
N CYS A 47 -5.77 7.25 -14.72
CA CYS A 47 -5.55 6.31 -13.61
C CYS A 47 -6.44 5.06 -13.71
N ARG A 48 -7.69 5.20 -14.18
CA ARG A 48 -8.62 4.06 -14.36
C ARG A 48 -8.26 3.18 -15.56
N LYS A 49 -7.76 3.78 -16.65
CA LYS A 49 -7.34 3.02 -17.85
C LYS A 49 -5.95 2.41 -17.71
N GLY A 50 -5.10 2.99 -16.87
CA GLY A 50 -3.71 2.57 -16.68
C GLY A 50 -3.45 1.87 -15.35
N PHE A 51 -2.16 1.84 -15.00
CA PHE A 51 -1.64 1.29 -13.75
C PHE A 51 -0.87 2.39 -13.01
N PRO A 52 -1.53 3.16 -12.12
CA PRO A 52 -0.93 4.33 -11.48
C PRO A 52 0.19 3.94 -10.51
N SER A 53 0.07 2.79 -9.83
CA SER A 53 1.03 2.34 -8.83
C SER A 53 2.07 1.40 -9.44
N ARG A 54 3.34 1.61 -9.12
CA ARG A 54 4.46 0.86 -9.70
C ARG A 54 5.51 0.59 -8.62
N ILE A 55 5.89 -0.68 -8.44
CA ILE A 55 6.82 -1.10 -7.38
C ILE A 55 7.92 -1.96 -8.00
N LEU A 56 9.17 -1.72 -7.60
CA LEU A 56 10.30 -2.56 -8.00
C LEU A 56 10.12 -3.99 -7.45
N TYR A 57 10.55 -5.00 -8.19
CA TYR A 57 10.39 -6.39 -7.76
C TYR A 57 11.05 -6.69 -6.40
N ALA A 58 12.22 -6.10 -6.13
CA ALA A 58 12.91 -6.26 -4.85
C ALA A 58 12.08 -5.70 -3.68
N ASP A 59 11.56 -4.48 -3.84
CA ASP A 59 10.73 -3.82 -2.82
C ASP A 59 9.42 -4.58 -2.59
N PHE A 60 8.77 -5.02 -3.67
CA PHE A 60 7.55 -5.81 -3.60
C PHE A 60 7.77 -7.12 -2.84
N LYS A 61 8.82 -7.88 -3.23
CA LYS A 61 9.23 -9.11 -2.56
C LYS A 61 9.46 -8.85 -1.07
N GLN A 62 10.28 -7.85 -0.71
CA GLN A 62 10.60 -7.58 0.69
C GLN A 62 9.36 -7.19 1.50
N ARG A 63 8.49 -6.35 0.94
CA ARG A 63 7.33 -5.80 1.64
C ARG A 63 6.22 -6.83 1.87
N TYR A 64 5.92 -7.63 0.85
CA TYR A 64 4.75 -8.52 0.85
C TYR A 64 5.07 -9.99 1.12
N ARG A 65 6.35 -10.37 1.28
CA ARG A 65 6.75 -11.74 1.63
C ARG A 65 5.98 -12.35 2.81
N ILE A 66 5.55 -11.51 3.76
CA ILE A 66 4.79 -11.94 4.93
C ILE A 66 3.39 -12.50 4.59
N LEU A 67 2.81 -12.12 3.45
CA LEU A 67 1.52 -12.62 3.00
C LEU A 67 1.57 -14.12 2.73
N ASN A 68 2.69 -14.60 2.16
CA ASN A 68 2.91 -16.03 1.94
C ASN A 68 4.40 -16.38 2.01
N ALA A 69 4.87 -16.71 3.22
CA ALA A 69 6.26 -17.08 3.45
C ALA A 69 6.66 -18.39 2.73
N SER A 70 5.70 -19.31 2.54
CA SER A 70 5.94 -20.60 1.89
C SER A 70 6.12 -20.48 0.37
N ALA A 71 5.56 -19.45 -0.26
CA ALA A 71 5.73 -19.20 -1.70
C ALA A 71 7.17 -18.78 -2.08
N ILE A 72 7.97 -18.34 -1.10
CA ILE A 72 9.36 -17.90 -1.29
C ILE A 72 10.27 -18.69 -0.33
N PRO A 73 10.72 -19.90 -0.73
CA PRO A 73 11.63 -20.73 0.05
C PRO A 73 12.90 -19.98 0.47
N GLU A 74 13.29 -20.12 1.74
CA GLU A 74 14.57 -19.60 2.25
C GLU A 74 15.73 -20.46 1.73
N GLY A 75 16.78 -19.83 1.19
CA GLY A 75 18.00 -20.51 0.73
C GLY A 75 18.10 -20.77 -0.78
N GLN A 76 17.02 -20.63 -1.54
CA GLN A 76 17.10 -20.59 -3.00
C GLN A 76 17.20 -19.13 -3.49
N PHE A 77 18.22 -18.82 -4.29
CA PHE A 77 18.30 -17.56 -5.03
C PHE A 77 17.21 -17.53 -6.10
N ILE A 78 15.99 -17.19 -5.69
CA ILE A 78 14.88 -16.95 -6.60
C ILE A 78 14.94 -15.48 -7.02
N ASP A 79 15.01 -15.27 -8.33
CA ASP A 79 14.91 -13.96 -8.95
C ASP A 79 13.71 -13.19 -8.39
N SER A 80 13.91 -11.89 -8.11
CA SER A 80 12.89 -11.06 -7.46
C SER A 80 11.61 -10.98 -8.27
N LYS A 81 11.73 -11.04 -9.60
CA LYS A 81 10.57 -11.11 -10.50
C LYS A 81 9.79 -12.41 -10.30
N ASN A 82 10.44 -13.56 -10.44
CA ASN A 82 9.82 -14.86 -10.25
C ASN A 82 9.20 -15.03 -8.85
N ALA A 83 9.85 -14.50 -7.81
CA ALA A 83 9.32 -14.50 -6.45
C ALA A 83 8.04 -13.65 -6.33
N SER A 84 8.03 -12.47 -6.96
CA SER A 84 6.86 -11.58 -6.97
C SER A 84 5.69 -12.18 -7.76
N GLU A 85 5.97 -12.85 -8.89
CA GLU A 85 4.96 -13.56 -9.69
C GLU A 85 4.35 -14.72 -8.90
N LYS A 86 5.18 -15.56 -8.26
CA LYS A 86 4.70 -16.66 -7.40
C LYS A 86 3.85 -16.14 -6.24
N LEU A 87 4.27 -15.05 -5.62
CA LEU A 87 3.55 -14.45 -4.50
C LEU A 87 2.19 -13.92 -4.94
N LEU A 88 2.11 -13.13 -6.01
CA LEU A 88 0.83 -12.61 -6.53
C LEU A 88 -0.09 -13.72 -7.01
N ASN A 89 0.44 -14.76 -7.67
CA ASN A 89 -0.35 -15.92 -8.09
C ASN A 89 -0.85 -16.77 -6.91
N SER A 90 -0.25 -16.63 -5.72
CA SER A 90 -0.72 -17.33 -4.51
C SER A 90 -1.83 -16.57 -3.77
N ILE A 91 -2.07 -15.32 -4.14
CA ILE A 91 -3.14 -14.48 -3.60
C ILE A 91 -4.29 -14.51 -4.60
N ASP A 92 -5.52 -14.64 -4.11
CA ASP A 92 -6.73 -14.61 -4.94
C ASP A 92 -7.05 -13.18 -5.38
N VAL A 93 -6.28 -12.68 -6.35
CA VAL A 93 -6.46 -11.36 -6.96
C VAL A 93 -6.61 -11.50 -8.47
N ASP A 94 -7.54 -10.73 -9.02
CA ASP A 94 -7.80 -10.71 -10.46
C ASP A 94 -6.55 -10.26 -11.25
N ARG A 95 -6.20 -11.04 -12.28
CA ARG A 95 -5.04 -10.82 -13.14
C ARG A 95 -5.14 -9.51 -13.93
N GLU A 96 -6.33 -8.97 -14.16
CA GLU A 96 -6.47 -7.67 -14.81
C GLU A 96 -6.07 -6.47 -13.93
N GLN A 97 -5.91 -6.70 -12.62
CA GLN A 97 -5.58 -5.64 -11.65
C GLN A 97 -4.09 -5.34 -11.55
N PHE A 98 -3.24 -6.21 -12.10
CA PHE A 98 -1.79 -6.03 -12.10
C PHE A 98 -1.15 -6.43 -13.42
N TRP A 99 0.07 -5.93 -13.66
CA TRP A 99 0.85 -6.29 -14.83
C TRP A 99 2.34 -6.37 -14.50
N PHE A 100 3.03 -7.36 -15.05
CA PHE A 100 4.47 -7.55 -14.86
C PHE A 100 5.25 -6.82 -15.95
N GLY A 101 6.07 -5.84 -15.56
CA GLY A 101 7.04 -5.21 -16.45
C GLY A 101 8.39 -5.91 -16.42
N HIS A 102 9.38 -5.31 -17.07
CA HIS A 102 10.76 -5.81 -17.04
C HIS A 102 11.40 -5.69 -15.66
N THR A 103 11.20 -4.56 -14.97
CA THR A 103 11.87 -4.25 -13.68
C THR A 103 10.91 -4.01 -12.52
N LYS A 104 9.61 -3.86 -12.80
CA LYS A 104 8.60 -3.41 -11.84
C LYS A 104 7.28 -4.15 -12.06
N VAL A 105 6.50 -4.28 -10.99
CA VAL A 105 5.08 -4.64 -11.04
C VAL A 105 4.24 -3.37 -11.12
N PHE A 106 3.20 -3.41 -11.94
CA PHE A 106 2.23 -2.35 -12.15
C PHE A 106 0.90 -2.76 -11.54
N PHE A 107 0.23 -1.86 -10.82
CA PHE A 107 -1.05 -2.12 -10.16
C PHE A 107 -2.09 -1.08 -10.54
N LYS A 108 -3.33 -1.53 -10.74
CA LYS A 108 -4.51 -0.66 -10.84
C LYS A 108 -4.77 0.00 -9.48
N ALA A 109 -5.54 1.09 -9.51
CA ALA A 109 -5.96 1.76 -8.30
C ALA A 109 -6.75 0.80 -7.38
N GLY A 110 -6.49 0.85 -6.08
CA GLY A 110 -7.18 0.03 -5.07
C GLY A 110 -6.46 -1.27 -4.70
N LEU A 111 -5.89 -2.01 -5.67
CA LEU A 111 -5.26 -3.31 -5.39
C LEU A 111 -4.11 -3.21 -4.37
N LEU A 112 -3.30 -2.15 -4.44
CA LEU A 112 -2.21 -1.96 -3.49
C LEU A 112 -2.73 -1.75 -2.05
N GLY A 113 -3.87 -1.07 -1.90
CA GLY A 113 -4.51 -0.89 -0.60
C GLY A 113 -4.96 -2.23 0.00
N LEU A 114 -5.60 -3.08 -0.81
CA LEU A 114 -5.99 -4.44 -0.40
C LEU A 114 -4.78 -5.26 0.06
N LEU A 115 -3.65 -5.20 -0.66
CA LEU A 115 -2.43 -5.90 -0.27
C LEU A 115 -1.84 -5.38 1.05
N GLU A 116 -1.94 -4.07 1.33
CA GLU A 116 -1.54 -3.49 2.62
C GLU A 116 -2.47 -3.93 3.75
N GLU A 117 -3.79 -3.96 3.53
CA GLU A 117 -4.77 -4.44 4.52
C GLU A 117 -4.51 -5.91 4.91
N MET A 118 -4.36 -6.79 3.92
CA MET A 118 -4.01 -8.21 4.15
C MET A 118 -2.69 -8.36 4.92
N ARG A 119 -1.73 -7.47 4.65
CA ARG A 119 -0.43 -7.47 5.31
C ARG A 119 -0.57 -7.05 6.77
N ASP A 120 -1.36 -6.02 7.04
CA ASP A 120 -1.57 -5.50 8.38
C ASP A 120 -2.31 -6.53 9.25
N GLU A 121 -3.31 -7.24 8.73
CA GLU A 121 -3.97 -8.34 9.44
C GLU A 121 -2.99 -9.45 9.86
N LYS A 122 -2.09 -9.83 8.94
CA LYS A 122 -1.08 -10.84 9.23
C LYS A 122 -0.08 -10.37 10.27
N LEU A 123 0.35 -9.11 10.18
CA LEU A 123 1.26 -8.49 11.15
C LEU A 123 0.62 -8.41 12.53
N VAL A 124 -0.65 -7.99 12.64
CA VAL A 124 -1.38 -7.93 13.91
C VAL A 124 -1.40 -9.30 14.59
N THR A 125 -1.70 -10.36 13.84
CA THR A 125 -1.71 -11.73 14.37
C THR A 125 -0.35 -12.15 14.91
N LEU A 126 0.72 -11.90 14.14
CA LEU A 126 2.09 -12.26 14.52
C LEU A 126 2.59 -11.43 15.71
N MET A 127 2.37 -10.12 15.67
CA MET A 127 2.76 -9.22 16.76
C MET A 127 2.03 -9.55 18.05
N THR A 128 0.74 -9.90 17.99
CA THR A 128 -0.03 -10.30 19.17
C THR A 128 0.57 -11.56 19.81
N ARG A 129 0.94 -12.57 19.01
CA ARG A 129 1.60 -13.79 19.50
C ARG A 129 2.96 -13.47 20.13
N THR A 130 3.78 -12.68 19.46
CA THR A 130 5.09 -12.26 19.98
C THR A 130 4.94 -11.51 21.30
N GLN A 131 4.02 -10.54 21.36
CA GLN A 131 3.73 -9.80 22.58
C GLN A 131 3.24 -10.71 23.72
N ALA A 132 2.39 -11.70 23.42
CA ALA A 132 1.93 -12.66 24.42
C ALA A 132 3.09 -13.48 25.02
N VAL A 133 4.03 -13.93 24.18
CA VAL A 133 5.25 -14.62 24.64
C VAL A 133 6.12 -13.70 25.50
N CYS A 134 6.37 -12.47 25.06
CA CYS A 134 7.16 -11.48 25.80
C CYS A 134 6.53 -11.17 27.17
N ARG A 135 5.24 -10.86 27.22
CA ARG A 135 4.51 -10.58 28.48
C ARG A 135 4.54 -11.78 29.42
N GLY A 136 4.31 -12.99 28.91
CA GLY A 136 4.40 -14.21 29.70
C GLY A 136 5.81 -14.47 30.24
N TYR A 137 6.85 -14.21 29.45
CA TYR A 137 8.24 -14.34 29.88
C TYR A 137 8.59 -13.35 31.01
N LEU A 138 8.20 -12.08 30.85
CA LEU A 138 8.44 -11.04 31.86
C LEU A 138 7.77 -11.41 33.20
N MET A 139 6.53 -11.90 33.19
CA MET A 139 5.84 -12.27 34.43
C MET A 139 6.46 -13.50 35.09
N ARG A 140 6.93 -14.49 34.32
CA ARG A 140 7.65 -15.66 34.87
C ARG A 140 8.98 -15.28 35.52
N LEU A 141 9.71 -14.32 34.94
CA LEU A 141 10.93 -13.80 35.56
C LEU A 141 10.62 -13.09 36.87
N GLU A 142 9.59 -12.24 36.89
CA GLU A 142 9.22 -11.50 38.10
C GLU A 142 8.73 -12.45 39.21
N PHE A 143 7.94 -13.47 38.87
CA PHE A 143 7.49 -14.48 39.83
C PHE A 143 8.64 -15.26 40.47
N LYS A 144 9.68 -15.62 39.69
CA LYS A 144 10.87 -16.26 40.25
C LYS A 144 11.58 -15.37 41.28
N LYS A 145 11.75 -14.08 40.96
CA LYS A 145 12.33 -13.10 41.91
C LYS A 145 11.50 -12.95 43.18
N MET A 146 10.17 -12.99 43.08
CA MET A 146 9.29 -12.95 44.26
C MET A 146 9.44 -14.19 45.14
N LEU A 147 9.63 -15.37 44.55
CA LEU A 147 9.90 -16.61 45.29
C LEU A 147 11.26 -16.60 45.98
N GLU A 148 12.30 -16.07 45.33
CA GLU A 148 13.66 -15.95 45.91
C GLU A 148 13.73 -14.95 47.07
N ARG A 149 12.79 -14.00 47.14
CA ARG A 149 12.68 -13.02 48.24
C ARG A 149 11.92 -13.55 49.46
N ARG A 150 11.34 -14.75 49.36
CA ARG A 150 10.56 -15.41 50.41
C ARG A 150 11.43 -16.42 51.15
#